data_AF-A0A7V2WAA5-F1
#
_entry.id   AF-A0A7V2WAA5-F1
#
_cell.length_a   1.000
_cell.length_b   1.000
_cell.length_c   1.000
_cell.angle_alpha   90.00
_cell.angle_beta   90.00
_cell.angle_gamma   90.00
#
_symmetry.space_group_name_H-M   'P 1'
#
loop_
_entity.id
_entity.type
_entity.pdbx_description
1 polymer ?
#
loop_
_entity_poly.entity_id
_entity_poly.type
_entity_poly.pdbx_seq_one_letter_code
_entity_poly.pdbx_strand_id
1 'polypeptide(L)'
;MGGARGETGGAPRRYSVRAVRVCRTQRRAAARLRGENLSETDNPRAGDARRFRPAGRRITRCRTAPDSGRNSIPTADILGIRLHAVTTADVLAQIERFIAAGTPHQICTVNPEFVVAAQRDLVFRQIINRAALAFADGTGLLKAARWLGETPLPERIAGVDTVESLAQLSAEKEYRLYFLGAQPGVAEKA
;
A
#
# COMPACT_ATOMS: atom_id res chain seq x y z
N MET A 1 -29.86 -46.89 26.76
CA MET A 1 -28.55 -46.38 27.21
C MET A 1 -27.92 -45.68 26.01
N GLY A 2 -27.76 -44.37 25.91
CA GLY A 2 -27.60 -43.34 26.94
C GLY A 2 -26.18 -42.77 26.89
N GLY A 3 -26.03 -41.51 26.47
CA GLY A 3 -24.84 -40.64 26.65
C GLY A 3 -23.89 -40.59 25.44
N ALA A 4 -23.81 -39.56 24.58
CA ALA A 4 -23.63 -38.11 24.73
C ALA A 4 -22.16 -37.66 24.93
N ARG A 5 -21.79 -36.61 24.18
CA ARG A 5 -20.65 -35.67 24.27
C ARG A 5 -19.44 -36.03 23.38
N GLY A 6 -18.87 -35.13 22.56
CA GLY A 6 -19.09 -33.69 22.48
C GLY A 6 -18.66 -33.12 21.14
N GLU A 7 -19.51 -32.22 20.65
CA GLU A 7 -19.18 -31.19 19.70
C GLU A 7 -18.09 -30.29 20.30
N THR A 8 -17.01 -30.05 19.57
CA THR A 8 -16.25 -28.80 19.70
C THR A 8 -16.27 -28.10 18.36
N GLY A 9 -17.40 -27.42 18.13
CA GLY A 9 -17.47 -26.31 17.18
C GLY A 9 -16.44 -25.25 17.57
N GLY A 10 -15.29 -25.27 16.90
CA GLY A 10 -14.36 -24.16 16.90
C GLY A 10 -14.98 -23.00 16.14
N ALA A 11 -15.58 -22.05 16.86
CA ALA A 11 -16.11 -20.83 16.28
C ALA A 11 -15.06 -20.16 15.37
N PRO A 12 -15.42 -19.69 14.16
CA PRO A 12 -14.48 -18.99 13.31
C PRO A 12 -14.07 -17.70 14.01
N ARG A 13 -12.85 -17.68 14.56
CA ARG A 13 -12.30 -16.51 15.22
C ARG A 13 -12.18 -15.40 14.19
N ARG A 14 -13.06 -14.40 14.31
CA ARG A 14 -13.11 -13.21 13.46
C ARG A 14 -11.86 -12.37 13.67
N TYR A 15 -10.82 -12.61 12.88
CA TYR A 15 -9.64 -11.74 12.84
C TYR A 15 -9.71 -10.80 11.65
N SER A 16 -10.08 -9.56 11.94
CA SER A 16 -10.19 -8.44 11.00
C SER A 16 -8.97 -8.31 10.09
N VAL A 17 -9.24 -8.06 8.82
CA VAL A 17 -8.29 -7.80 7.72
C VAL A 17 -7.38 -6.61 8.06
N ARG A 18 -6.06 -6.76 7.94
CA ARG A 18 -5.09 -5.64 7.95
C ARG A 18 -4.30 -5.70 6.64
N ALA A 19 -4.71 -4.88 5.68
CA ALA A 19 -4.14 -4.85 4.33
C ALA A 19 -2.79 -4.12 4.31
N VAL A 20 -1.76 -4.76 3.77
CA VAL A 20 -0.56 -4.07 3.26
C VAL A 20 -0.94 -3.56 1.87
N ARG A 21 -1.12 -2.24 1.73
CA ARG A 21 -1.51 -1.63 0.46
C ARG A 21 -0.27 -1.36 -0.38
N VAL A 22 0.10 -2.31 -1.26
CA VAL A 22 1.10 -2.07 -2.31
C VAL A 22 0.39 -1.38 -3.47
N CYS A 23 0.64 -0.09 -3.64
CA CYS A 23 -0.17 0.76 -4.48
C CYS A 23 0.41 0.89 -5.90
N ARG A 24 -0.09 0.10 -6.87
CA ARG A 24 0.31 0.21 -8.29
C ARG A 24 -0.50 1.16 -9.17
N THR A 25 -1.62 1.72 -8.72
CA THR A 25 -2.45 2.58 -9.59
C THR A 25 -3.18 3.71 -8.84
N GLN A 26 -2.56 4.88 -8.69
CA GLN A 26 -3.23 6.09 -8.16
C GLN A 26 -3.70 7.10 -9.22
N ARG A 27 -3.60 6.81 -10.52
CA ARG A 27 -4.12 7.74 -11.55
C ARG A 27 -5.62 8.07 -11.40
N ARG A 28 -6.43 7.20 -10.77
CA ARG A 28 -7.88 7.42 -10.58
C ARG A 28 -8.26 8.26 -9.35
N ALA A 29 -7.38 8.38 -8.35
CA ALA A 29 -7.70 9.18 -7.15
C ALA A 29 -7.65 10.69 -7.44
N ALA A 30 -6.75 11.12 -8.34
CA ALA A 30 -6.63 12.53 -8.75
C ALA A 30 -7.80 13.03 -9.62
N ALA A 31 -8.49 12.14 -10.34
CA ALA A 31 -9.61 12.51 -11.21
C ALA A 31 -10.87 12.93 -10.42
N ARG A 32 -11.07 12.43 -9.19
CA ARG A 32 -12.23 12.80 -8.36
C ARG A 32 -12.10 14.16 -7.66
N LEU A 33 -10.89 14.72 -7.58
CA LEU A 33 -10.63 16.02 -6.96
C LEU A 33 -10.67 17.18 -7.95
N ARG A 34 -10.90 16.91 -9.25
CA ARG A 34 -10.92 17.92 -10.32
C ARG A 34 -12.28 18.49 -10.70
N GLY A 35 -13.36 18.15 -9.99
CA GLY A 35 -14.63 18.90 -10.09
C GLY A 35 -15.11 19.19 -11.52
N GLU A 36 -14.97 18.24 -12.45
CA GLU A 36 -15.47 18.41 -13.82
C GLU A 36 -16.93 17.92 -13.86
N ASN A 37 -17.84 18.88 -14.05
CA ASN A 37 -19.26 18.65 -14.29
C ASN A 37 -19.44 17.81 -15.56
N LEU A 38 -19.98 16.60 -15.41
CA LEU A 38 -20.64 15.91 -16.51
C LEU A 38 -22.12 16.26 -16.44
N SER A 39 -22.59 16.94 -17.48
CA SER A 39 -23.97 17.36 -17.68
C SER A 39 -24.93 16.18 -17.57
N GLU A 40 -26.01 16.41 -16.84
CA GLU A 40 -27.26 15.68 -16.91
C GLU A 40 -27.69 15.47 -18.36
N THR A 41 -27.86 14.21 -18.75
CA THR A 41 -29.11 13.72 -19.36
C THR A 41 -29.14 12.20 -19.25
N ASP A 42 -30.35 11.68 -19.08
CA ASP A 42 -30.78 10.28 -19.18
C ASP A 42 -30.83 9.44 -17.89
N ASN A 43 -31.80 9.83 -17.05
CA ASN A 43 -32.66 8.88 -16.34
C ASN A 43 -33.65 8.27 -17.35
N PRO A 44 -33.80 6.93 -17.42
CA PRO A 44 -35.06 6.39 -16.91
C PRO A 44 -34.88 5.02 -16.25
N ARG A 45 -35.24 4.93 -14.97
CA ARG A 45 -36.28 4.02 -14.42
C ARG A 45 -36.13 3.94 -12.91
N ALA A 46 -37.04 4.64 -12.24
CA ALA A 46 -37.33 4.47 -10.84
C ALA A 46 -37.86 3.06 -10.57
N GLY A 47 -37.31 2.39 -9.56
CA GLY A 47 -37.72 1.06 -9.13
C GLY A 47 -37.11 0.72 -7.78
N ASP A 48 -37.91 0.95 -6.73
CA ASP A 48 -37.83 0.40 -5.38
C ASP A 48 -36.69 0.86 -4.44
N ALA A 49 -36.91 2.04 -3.87
CA ALA A 49 -36.20 2.54 -2.71
C ALA A 49 -36.71 1.88 -1.42
N ARG A 50 -36.28 0.65 -1.11
CA ARG A 50 -36.37 0.15 0.28
C ARG A 50 -35.11 -0.62 0.70
N ARG A 51 -34.40 0.01 1.65
CA ARG A 51 -33.62 -0.62 2.73
C ARG A 51 -32.15 -0.94 2.45
N PHE A 52 -31.34 0.11 2.28
CA PHE A 52 -29.92 0.05 2.65
C PHE A 52 -29.64 1.04 3.78
N ARG A 53 -29.58 0.55 5.02
CA ARG A 53 -29.04 1.31 6.16
C ARG A 53 -27.52 1.32 6.04
N PRO A 54 -26.84 2.46 5.84
CA PRO A 54 -25.39 2.48 5.99
C PRO A 54 -25.10 2.40 7.49
N ALA A 55 -24.67 1.23 7.97
CA ALA A 55 -24.02 1.14 9.26
C ALA A 55 -22.77 2.03 9.21
N GLY A 56 -22.73 3.06 10.06
CA GLY A 56 -21.62 3.98 10.16
C GLY A 56 -20.30 3.25 10.42
N ARG A 57 -19.53 3.00 9.36
CA ARG A 57 -18.11 2.65 9.46
C ARG A 57 -17.30 3.85 9.04
N ARG A 58 -16.90 4.58 10.08
CA ARG A 58 -15.81 5.55 10.13
C ARG A 58 -14.69 5.05 9.21
N ILE A 59 -14.42 5.76 8.11
CA ILE A 59 -13.19 5.56 7.32
C ILE A 59 -12.06 5.77 8.33
N THR A 60 -11.42 4.69 8.77
CA THR A 60 -10.25 4.76 9.64
C THR A 60 -9.18 5.50 8.86
N ARG A 61 -8.97 6.78 9.20
CA ARG A 61 -7.80 7.54 8.74
C ARG A 61 -6.59 6.64 8.95
N CYS A 62 -5.80 6.43 7.90
CA CYS A 62 -4.43 5.95 8.05
C CYS A 62 -3.70 6.98 8.91
N ARG A 63 -3.68 6.78 10.22
CA ARG A 63 -2.75 7.47 11.10
C ARG A 63 -1.41 6.82 10.84
N THR A 64 -0.52 7.56 10.20
CA THR A 64 0.91 7.27 10.26
C THR A 64 1.31 7.38 11.72
N ALA A 65 1.70 6.26 12.35
CA ALA A 65 2.35 6.32 13.64
C ALA A 65 3.66 7.10 13.47
N PRO A 66 3.95 8.14 14.28
CA PRO A 66 5.30 8.67 14.33
C PRO A 66 6.20 7.57 14.90
N ASP A 67 7.28 7.29 14.18
CA ASP A 67 8.24 6.24 14.49
C ASP A 67 8.96 6.56 15.81
N SER A 68 8.50 5.97 16.91
CA SER A 68 9.11 6.09 18.22
C SER A 68 10.11 4.96 18.42
N GLY A 69 11.37 5.15 18.02
CA GLY A 69 12.48 4.30 18.46
C GLY A 69 13.63 4.11 17.47
N ARG A 70 14.59 5.05 17.47
CA ARG A 70 16.02 4.93 17.06
C ARG A 70 16.41 3.70 16.20
N ASN A 71 16.15 3.81 14.90
CA ASN A 71 17.08 3.51 13.80
C ASN A 71 16.56 4.27 12.58
N SER A 72 16.95 5.53 12.43
CA SER A 72 16.53 6.33 11.28
C SER A 72 17.16 5.73 10.03
N ILE A 73 16.36 5.03 9.23
CA ILE A 73 16.77 4.53 7.92
C ILE A 73 17.30 5.74 7.12
N PRO A 74 18.54 5.69 6.58
CA PRO A 74 19.09 6.80 5.82
C PRO A 74 18.18 7.14 4.63
N THR A 75 18.08 8.42 4.30
CA THR A 75 17.23 8.89 3.20
C THR A 75 18.01 9.74 2.20
N ALA A 76 17.58 9.71 0.95
CA ALA A 76 18.00 10.59 -0.13
C ALA A 76 16.82 11.45 -0.58
N ASP A 77 17.06 12.72 -0.87
CA ASP A 77 16.07 13.59 -1.51
C ASP A 77 16.31 13.64 -3.03
N ILE A 78 15.37 13.12 -3.82
CA ILE A 78 15.43 13.22 -5.28
C ILE A 78 14.33 14.15 -5.76
N LEU A 79 14.71 15.39 -6.10
CA LEU A 79 13.80 16.43 -6.59
C LEU A 79 12.60 16.62 -5.65
N GLY A 80 12.86 16.55 -4.34
CA GLY A 80 11.85 16.72 -3.30
C GLY A 80 11.06 15.47 -2.92
N ILE A 81 11.45 14.31 -3.43
CA ILE A 81 10.91 13.00 -3.05
C ILE A 81 11.88 12.32 -2.11
N ARG A 82 11.40 12.00 -0.91
CA ARG A 82 12.16 11.27 0.11
C ARG A 82 12.20 9.78 -0.23
N LEU A 83 13.38 9.27 -0.52
CA LEU A 83 13.64 7.85 -0.73
C LEU A 83 14.47 7.30 0.43
N HIS A 84 14.16 6.10 0.87
CA HIS A 84 14.89 5.37 1.88
C HIS A 84 16.00 4.57 1.18
N ALA A 85 17.23 4.69 1.69
CA ALA A 85 18.36 3.93 1.23
C ALA A 85 18.33 2.56 1.91
N VAL A 86 17.63 1.61 1.27
CA VAL A 86 17.38 0.26 1.79
C VAL A 86 17.71 -0.78 0.73
N THR A 87 18.05 -1.97 1.19
CA THR A 87 18.15 -3.19 0.36
C THR A 87 16.84 -3.98 0.39
N THR A 88 16.70 -4.97 -0.49
CA THR A 88 15.55 -5.88 -0.49
C THR A 88 15.39 -6.57 0.87
N ALA A 89 16.49 -6.98 1.51
CA ALA A 89 16.47 -7.57 2.85
C ALA A 89 15.95 -6.60 3.92
N ASP A 90 16.39 -5.34 3.87
CA ASP A 90 15.91 -4.30 4.79
C ASP A 90 14.42 -4.04 4.63
N VAL A 91 13.93 -4.03 3.38
CA VAL A 91 12.50 -3.87 3.07
C VAL A 91 11.69 -5.00 3.71
N LEU A 92 12.08 -6.25 3.52
CA LEU A 92 11.37 -7.40 4.09
C LEU A 92 11.39 -7.36 5.62
N ALA A 93 12.55 -7.10 6.23
CA ALA A 93 12.66 -6.98 7.68
C ALA A 93 11.80 -5.84 8.24
N GLN A 94 11.72 -4.70 7.53
CA GLN A 94 10.85 -3.59 7.91
C GLN A 94 9.37 -3.94 7.78
N ILE A 95 9.00 -4.72 6.77
CA ILE A 95 7.62 -5.20 6.60
C ILE A 95 7.22 -6.11 7.74
N GLU A 96 8.10 -7.03 8.17
CA GLU A 96 7.83 -7.86 9.35
C GLU A 96 7.62 -7.01 10.62
N ARG A 97 8.45 -5.96 10.82
CA ARG A 97 8.25 -4.99 11.90
C ARG A 97 6.89 -4.30 11.80
N PHE A 98 6.48 -3.89 10.61
CA PHE A 98 5.17 -3.27 10.38
C PHE A 98 3.99 -4.21 10.66
N ILE A 99 4.12 -5.48 10.29
CA ILE A 99 3.12 -6.52 10.57
C ILE A 99 3.02 -6.72 12.09
N ALA A 100 4.15 -6.86 12.78
CA ALA A 100 4.21 -7.03 14.23
C ALA A 100 3.63 -5.83 15.00
N ALA A 101 3.88 -4.60 14.53
CA ALA A 101 3.31 -3.38 15.11
C ALA A 101 1.77 -3.33 14.99
N GLY A 102 1.20 -4.02 14.00
CA GLY A 102 -0.25 -4.13 13.84
C GLY A 102 -0.95 -2.84 13.41
N THR A 103 -0.23 -1.80 13.01
CA THR A 103 -0.80 -0.59 12.43
C THR A 103 -0.69 -0.61 10.90
N PRO A 104 -1.61 0.05 10.17
CA PRO A 104 -1.49 0.15 8.71
C PRO A 104 -0.27 0.99 8.32
N HIS A 105 0.56 0.46 7.43
CA HIS A 105 1.73 1.16 6.86
C HIS A 105 1.62 1.19 5.34
N GLN A 106 1.94 2.34 4.74
CA GLN A 106 1.99 2.49 3.29
C GLN A 106 3.43 2.35 2.81
N ILE A 107 3.63 1.54 1.77
CA ILE A 107 4.91 1.31 1.12
C ILE A 107 4.81 1.73 -0.35
N CYS A 108 5.80 2.49 -0.82
CA CYS A 108 5.82 3.04 -2.17
C CYS A 108 7.09 2.61 -2.92
N THR A 109 6.93 1.89 -4.02
CA THR A 109 7.97 1.65 -5.02
C THR A 109 8.02 2.87 -5.93
N VAL A 110 9.00 3.75 -5.74
CA VAL A 110 9.10 5.01 -6.51
C VAL A 110 9.91 4.74 -7.76
N ASN A 111 9.31 4.91 -8.92
CA ASN A 111 9.98 4.87 -10.21
C ASN A 111 10.19 6.29 -10.77
N PRO A 112 11.02 6.48 -11.82
CA PRO A 112 11.27 7.81 -12.37
C PRO A 112 10.01 8.56 -12.85
N GLU A 113 9.02 7.85 -13.39
CA GLU A 113 7.74 8.44 -13.80
C GLU A 113 6.95 9.02 -12.61
N PHE A 114 7.06 8.44 -11.41
CA PHE A 114 6.46 9.01 -10.20
C PHE A 114 7.13 10.32 -9.81
N VAL A 115 8.46 10.39 -9.92
CA VAL A 115 9.21 11.63 -9.63
C VAL A 115 8.76 12.75 -10.57
N VAL A 116 8.64 12.46 -11.88
CA VAL A 116 8.15 13.42 -12.87
C VAL A 116 6.70 13.84 -12.59
N ALA A 117 5.82 12.88 -12.29
CA ALA A 117 4.43 13.18 -11.96
C ALA A 117 4.31 14.05 -10.69
N ALA A 118 5.12 13.77 -9.68
CA ALA A 118 5.14 14.51 -8.42
C ALA A 118 5.65 15.96 -8.55
N GLN A 119 6.35 16.31 -9.63
CA GLN A 119 6.67 17.70 -9.92
C GLN A 119 5.44 18.52 -10.33
N ARG A 120 4.42 17.87 -10.89
CA ARG A 120 3.18 18.53 -11.35
C ARG A 120 2.02 18.40 -10.36
N ASP A 121 2.11 17.43 -9.45
CA ASP A 121 1.08 17.13 -8.46
C ASP A 121 1.66 17.13 -7.03
N LEU A 122 1.48 18.24 -6.32
CA LEU A 122 1.96 18.42 -4.96
C LEU A 122 1.27 17.48 -3.97
N VAL A 123 0.01 17.11 -4.21
CA VAL A 123 -0.72 16.17 -3.34
C VAL A 123 -0.11 14.79 -3.48
N PHE A 124 0.18 14.36 -4.71
CA PHE A 124 0.86 13.10 -4.97
C PHE A 124 2.27 13.06 -4.33
N ARG A 125 3.04 14.14 -4.46
CA ARG A 125 4.34 14.30 -3.78
C ARG A 125 4.22 14.11 -2.27
N GLN A 126 3.24 14.75 -1.64
CA GLN A 126 3.00 14.62 -0.20
C GLN A 126 2.61 13.19 0.21
N ILE A 127 1.83 12.49 -0.61
CA ILE A 127 1.45 11.09 -0.36
C ILE A 127 2.70 10.21 -0.36
N ILE A 128 3.60 10.36 -1.34
CA ILE A 128 4.84 9.59 -1.41
C ILE A 128 5.71 9.88 -0.17
N ASN A 129 5.92 11.16 0.15
CA ASN A 129 6.79 11.56 1.26
C ASN A 129 6.27 11.11 2.64
N ARG A 130 4.96 10.96 2.80
CA ARG A 130 4.30 10.44 4.02
C ARG A 130 4.24 8.91 4.09
N ALA A 131 4.66 8.19 3.05
CA ALA A 131 4.75 6.74 3.11
C ALA A 131 5.69 6.30 4.25
N ALA A 132 5.36 5.21 4.90
CA ALA A 132 6.18 4.63 5.96
C ALA A 132 7.50 4.10 5.41
N LEU A 133 7.49 3.64 4.16
CA LEU A 133 8.66 3.24 3.42
C LEU A 133 8.49 3.62 1.95
N ALA A 134 9.51 4.23 1.36
CA ALA A 134 9.54 4.60 -0.05
C ALA A 134 10.94 4.33 -0.59
N PHE A 135 11.08 3.47 -1.60
CA PHE A 135 12.37 3.03 -2.11
C PHE A 135 12.41 3.06 -3.64
N ALA A 136 13.61 3.02 -4.21
CA ALA A 136 13.82 3.21 -5.63
C ALA A 136 13.54 1.95 -6.47
N ASP A 137 12.55 2.07 -7.35
CA ASP A 137 12.24 1.13 -8.42
C ASP A 137 12.74 1.70 -9.76
N GLY A 138 14.04 1.59 -9.98
CA GLY A 138 14.67 1.97 -11.25
C GLY A 138 16.12 2.43 -11.09
N THR A 139 16.99 2.01 -12.01
CA THR A 139 18.42 2.39 -12.00
C THR A 139 18.63 3.90 -12.16
N GLY A 140 17.70 4.61 -12.79
CA GLY A 140 17.75 6.07 -12.94
C GLY A 140 17.80 6.81 -11.61
N LEU A 141 17.07 6.33 -10.59
CA LEU A 141 17.06 6.97 -9.26
C LEU A 141 18.36 6.74 -8.51
N LEU A 142 18.96 5.56 -8.65
CA LEU A 142 20.28 5.26 -8.07
C LEU A 142 21.38 6.14 -8.67
N LYS A 143 21.29 6.45 -9.98
CA LYS A 143 22.21 7.37 -10.65
C LYS A 143 21.94 8.82 -10.23
N ALA A 144 20.67 9.22 -10.17
CA ALA A 144 20.28 10.57 -9.75
C ALA A 144 20.75 10.89 -8.33
N ALA A 145 20.58 9.97 -7.37
CA ALA A 145 21.10 10.14 -6.01
C ALA A 145 22.60 10.43 -6.00
N ARG A 146 23.39 9.66 -6.77
CA ARG A 146 24.83 9.86 -6.89
C ARG A 146 25.19 11.20 -7.54
N TRP A 147 24.48 11.58 -8.60
CA TRP A 147 24.73 12.84 -9.33
C TRP A 147 24.38 14.07 -8.51
N LEU A 148 23.37 13.98 -7.65
CA LEU A 148 22.95 15.06 -6.77
C LEU A 148 23.80 15.15 -5.49
N GLY A 149 24.74 14.21 -5.26
CA GLY A 149 25.52 14.15 -4.02
C GLY A 149 24.70 13.70 -2.80
N GLU A 150 23.55 13.06 -3.04
CA GLU A 150 22.65 12.55 -2.01
C GLU A 150 23.12 11.21 -1.46
N THR A 151 22.49 10.77 -0.36
CA THR A 151 22.72 9.43 0.21
C THR A 151 22.64 8.35 -0.89
N PRO A 152 23.68 7.53 -1.07
CA PRO A 152 23.66 6.48 -2.08
C PRO A 152 22.53 5.48 -1.82
N LEU A 153 21.71 5.26 -2.84
CA LEU A 153 20.71 4.20 -2.83
C LEU A 153 21.42 2.87 -3.15
N PRO A 154 21.42 1.89 -2.23
CA PRO A 154 22.30 0.72 -2.32
C PRO A 154 21.87 -0.25 -3.42
N GLU A 155 20.56 -0.35 -3.68
CA GLU A 155 19.99 -1.37 -4.53
C GLU A 155 18.80 -0.82 -5.33
N ARG A 156 18.57 -1.36 -6.54
CA ARG A 156 17.34 -1.17 -7.30
C ARG A 156 16.38 -2.27 -6.89
N ILE A 157 15.26 -1.89 -6.28
CA ILE A 157 14.27 -2.86 -5.77
C ILE A 157 13.02 -2.76 -6.64
N ALA A 158 12.77 -3.79 -7.45
CA ALA A 158 11.57 -3.81 -8.29
C ALA A 158 10.34 -4.15 -7.45
N GLY A 159 9.21 -3.50 -7.74
CA GLY A 159 7.96 -3.82 -7.07
C GLY A 159 7.46 -5.24 -7.33
N VAL A 160 7.83 -5.87 -8.47
CA VAL A 160 7.47 -7.28 -8.76
C VAL A 160 8.22 -8.20 -7.80
N ASP A 161 9.55 -8.09 -7.80
CA ASP A 161 10.47 -8.87 -6.97
C ASP A 161 10.12 -8.77 -5.48
N THR A 162 9.69 -7.58 -5.04
CA THR A 162 9.23 -7.35 -3.66
C THR A 162 7.96 -8.14 -3.34
N VAL A 163 6.99 -8.17 -4.25
CA VAL A 163 5.72 -8.91 -4.06
C VAL A 163 5.97 -10.41 -4.08
N GLU A 164 6.84 -10.91 -4.96
CA GLU A 164 7.24 -12.32 -5.00
C GLU A 164 7.92 -12.75 -3.70
N SER A 165 8.88 -11.96 -3.23
CA SER A 165 9.57 -12.22 -1.94
C SER A 165 8.59 -12.20 -0.76
N LEU A 166 7.61 -11.30 -0.78
CA LEU A 166 6.55 -11.26 0.23
C LEU A 166 5.61 -12.46 0.16
N ALA A 167 5.32 -12.98 -1.04
CA ALA A 167 4.51 -14.18 -1.20
C ALA A 167 5.21 -15.39 -0.58
N GLN A 168 6.52 -15.54 -0.84
CA GLN A 168 7.32 -16.59 -0.21
C GLN A 168 7.35 -16.45 1.31
N LEU A 169 7.65 -15.24 1.83
CA LEU A 169 7.64 -14.98 3.27
C LEU A 169 6.26 -15.24 3.90
N SER A 170 5.18 -14.92 3.18
CA SER A 170 3.81 -15.17 3.64
C SER A 170 3.48 -16.65 3.71
N ALA A 171 4.00 -17.46 2.79
CA ALA A 171 3.83 -18.91 2.84
C ALA A 171 4.58 -19.53 4.04
N GLU A 172 5.75 -19.01 4.38
CA GLU A 172 6.56 -19.49 5.51
C GLU A 172 6.01 -19.05 6.87
N LYS A 173 5.47 -17.83 6.96
CA LYS A 173 5.04 -17.18 8.21
C LYS A 173 3.52 -17.12 8.39
N GLU A 174 2.77 -17.69 7.46
CA GLU A 174 1.31 -17.67 7.41
C GLU A 174 0.72 -16.25 7.39
N TYR A 175 1.41 -15.30 6.76
CA TYR A 175 0.87 -13.97 6.56
C TYR A 175 -0.24 -14.00 5.50
N ARG A 176 -1.26 -13.15 5.69
CA ARG A 176 -2.40 -13.07 4.76
C ARG A 176 -2.13 -11.98 3.72
N LEU A 177 -2.16 -12.37 2.45
CA LEU A 177 -2.09 -11.45 1.32
C LEU A 177 -3.48 -11.07 0.81
N TYR A 178 -3.58 -9.86 0.26
CA TYR A 178 -4.78 -9.37 -0.40
C TYR A 178 -4.41 -8.58 -1.64
N PHE A 179 -4.88 -9.03 -2.79
CA PHE A 179 -4.62 -8.37 -4.08
C PHE A 179 -5.78 -7.43 -4.43
N LEU A 180 -5.46 -6.18 -4.73
CA LEU A 180 -6.44 -5.14 -5.07
C LEU A 180 -6.03 -4.40 -6.35
N GLY A 181 -6.82 -4.57 -7.41
CA GLY A 181 -6.63 -3.91 -8.70
C GLY A 181 -6.71 -4.92 -9.86
N ALA A 182 -6.24 -4.47 -11.03
CA ALA A 182 -6.32 -5.19 -12.31
C ALA A 182 -7.75 -5.30 -12.90
N GLN A 183 -7.85 -5.92 -14.08
CA GLN A 183 -9.12 -6.21 -14.72
C GLN A 183 -9.87 -7.33 -13.96
N PRO A 184 -11.21 -7.43 -14.10
CA PRO A 184 -11.98 -8.50 -13.48
C PRO A 184 -11.41 -9.89 -13.83
N GLY A 185 -11.24 -10.76 -12.84
CA GLY A 185 -10.74 -12.12 -13.04
C GLY A 185 -9.21 -12.26 -13.07
N VAL A 186 -8.44 -11.17 -12.93
CA VAL A 186 -6.97 -11.24 -12.89
C VAL A 186 -6.46 -11.48 -11.47
N ALA A 187 -7.02 -10.79 -10.48
CA ALA A 187 -6.59 -10.93 -9.09
C ALA A 187 -6.93 -12.31 -8.51
N GLU A 188 -7.99 -12.95 -9.02
CA GLU A 188 -8.42 -14.30 -8.64
C GLU A 188 -7.51 -15.41 -9.17
N LYS A 189 -6.70 -15.12 -10.20
CA LYS A 189 -5.74 -16.06 -10.81
C LYS A 189 -4.31 -15.89 -10.29
N ALA A 190 -4.08 -14.85 -9.49
CA ALA A 190 -2.76 -14.46 -8.99
C ALA A 190 -2.35 -15.24 -7.73
#